data_AF-A0A8J1INL4-F1
#
_entry.id   AF-A0A8J1INL4-F1
#
_cell.length_a   1.000
_cell.length_b   1.000
_cell.length_c   1.000
_cell.angle_alpha   90.00
_cell.angle_beta   90.00
_cell.angle_gamma   90.00
#
_symmetry.space_group_name_H-M   'P 1'
#
loop_
_entity.id
_entity.type
_entity.pdbx_description
1 polymer ?
#
loop_
_entity_poly.entity_id
_entity_poly.type
_entity_poly.pdbx_seq_one_letter_code
_entity_poly.pdbx_strand_id
1 'polypeptide(L)'
;MLGGAWFESSIGDPDAVSSEKVLELAKTAAAEQLGVRDKPSRSIVNINKDCIPQYTLGHWRRTGNISAYTRQLSLPLSLIGASYHGVSVNDCIYNARQAVHSLLGH
;
A
#
# COMPACT_ATOMS: atom_id res chain seq x y z
N MET A 1 -12.06 3.67 2.31
CA MET A 1 -10.69 4.25 2.38
C MET A 1 -10.73 5.62 1.75
N LEU A 2 -9.94 6.58 2.26
CA LEU A 2 -9.90 7.95 1.74
C LEU A 2 -8.48 8.31 1.29
N GLY A 3 -8.36 9.25 0.36
CA GLY A 3 -7.11 9.89 -0.05
C GLY A 3 -6.28 9.10 -1.07
N GLY A 4 -5.90 7.86 -0.76
CA GLY A 4 -5.04 7.05 -1.64
C GLY A 4 -3.78 7.81 -2.09
N ALA A 5 -3.40 7.69 -3.36
CA ALA A 5 -2.26 8.40 -3.95
C ALA A 5 -2.39 9.94 -3.93
N TRP A 6 -3.59 10.47 -3.67
CA TRP A 6 -3.89 11.89 -3.62
C TRP A 6 -4.21 12.38 -2.20
N PHE A 7 -3.82 11.63 -1.16
CA PHE A 7 -4.12 12.00 0.23
C PHE A 7 -3.61 13.41 0.55
N GLU A 8 -2.34 13.69 0.27
CA GLU A 8 -1.71 14.97 0.61
C GLU A 8 -2.36 16.15 -0.12
N SER A 9 -2.63 16.01 -1.42
CA SER A 9 -3.25 17.07 -2.21
C SER A 9 -4.75 17.28 -1.93
N SER A 10 -5.46 16.24 -1.50
CA SER A 10 -6.93 16.29 -1.32
C SER A 10 -7.36 16.48 0.13
N ILE A 11 -6.60 15.96 1.09
CA ILE A 11 -6.95 15.92 2.52
C ILE A 11 -5.99 16.79 3.34
N GLY A 12 -4.70 16.75 3.00
CA GLY A 12 -3.63 17.50 3.66
C GLY A 12 -2.47 16.61 4.10
N ASP A 13 -1.47 17.22 4.73
CA ASP A 13 -0.28 16.54 5.25
C ASP A 13 -0.68 15.37 6.20
N PRO A 14 -0.30 14.12 5.90
CA PRO A 14 -0.63 12.96 6.72
C PRO A 14 -0.05 13.01 8.15
N ASP A 15 0.99 13.80 8.39
CA ASP A 15 1.59 13.99 9.72
C ASP A 15 0.89 15.08 10.55
N ALA A 16 0.20 16.01 9.89
CA ALA A 16 -0.45 17.15 10.55
C ALA A 16 -1.98 17.04 10.58
N VAL A 17 -2.59 16.23 9.72
CA VAL A 17 -4.05 16.15 9.63
C VAL A 17 -4.66 15.48 10.87
N SER A 18 -5.70 16.11 11.42
CA SER A 18 -6.38 15.56 12.59
C SER A 18 -7.31 14.40 12.22
N SER A 19 -7.42 13.44 13.13
CA SER A 19 -8.34 12.31 13.00
C SER A 19 -9.80 12.76 12.88
N GLU A 20 -10.16 13.87 13.53
CA GLU A 20 -11.49 14.47 13.48
C GLU A 20 -11.83 14.95 12.06
N LYS A 21 -10.89 15.61 11.36
CA LYS A 21 -11.11 16.05 9.99
C LYS A 21 -11.34 14.86 9.06
N VAL A 22 -10.54 13.81 9.20
CA VAL A 22 -10.68 12.58 8.40
C VAL A 22 -12.00 11.87 8.72
N LEU A 23 -12.42 11.84 9.99
CA LEU A 23 -13.70 11.29 10.40
C LEU A 23 -14.89 12.04 9.78
N GLU A 24 -14.86 13.38 9.80
CA GLU A 24 -15.92 14.18 9.20
C GLU A 24 -16.00 13.97 7.68
N LEU A 25 -14.86 13.89 6.99
CA LEU A 25 -14.84 13.53 5.57
C LEU A 25 -15.45 12.14 5.31
N ALA A 26 -15.14 11.15 6.15
CA ALA A 26 -15.71 9.81 6.03
C ALA A 26 -17.22 9.79 6.29
N LYS A 27 -17.71 10.57 7.27
CA LYS A 27 -19.14 10.72 7.56
C LYS A 27 -19.88 11.38 6.41
N THR A 28 -19.32 12.46 5.84
CA THR A 28 -19.89 13.11 4.66
C THR A 28 -19.98 12.15 3.48
N ALA A 29 -18.90 11.43 3.18
CA ALA A 29 -18.89 10.45 2.11
C ALA A 29 -19.95 9.35 2.33
N ALA A 30 -20.08 8.81 3.55
CA ALA A 30 -21.09 7.80 3.87
C ALA A 30 -22.53 8.35 3.74
N ALA A 31 -22.78 9.59 4.17
CA ALA A 31 -24.07 10.23 4.06
C ALA A 31 -24.47 10.49 2.59
N GLU A 32 -23.53 10.96 1.78
CA GLU A 32 -23.76 11.26 0.36
C GLU A 32 -23.89 10.00 -0.50
N GLN A 33 -23.04 9.00 -0.26
CA GLN A 33 -22.94 7.81 -1.13
C GLN A 33 -23.90 6.69 -0.70
N LEU A 34 -24.17 6.56 0.60
CA LEU A 34 -24.95 5.45 1.16
C LEU A 34 -26.21 5.92 1.90
N GLY A 35 -26.43 7.23 2.05
CA GLY A 35 -27.58 7.78 2.77
C GLY A 35 -27.50 7.65 4.29
N VAL A 36 -26.37 7.22 4.85
CA VAL A 36 -26.20 7.04 6.31
C VAL A 36 -25.94 8.39 6.97
N ARG A 37 -26.99 8.99 7.53
CA ARG A 37 -26.93 10.34 8.14
C ARG A 37 -26.86 10.33 9.67
N ASP A 38 -27.16 9.19 10.29
CA ASP A 38 -27.08 9.06 11.74
C ASP A 38 -25.64 9.13 12.25
N LYS A 39 -25.48 9.61 13.47
CA LYS A 39 -24.17 9.68 14.12
C LYS A 39 -23.66 8.25 14.40
N PRO A 40 -22.39 7.93 14.07
CA PRO A 40 -21.82 6.63 14.42
C PRO A 40 -21.78 6.44 15.93
N SER A 41 -22.20 5.27 16.42
CA SER A 41 -22.07 4.90 17.83
C SER A 41 -20.61 4.71 18.26
N ARG A 42 -19.73 4.39 17.30
CA ARG A 42 -18.30 4.24 17.49
C ARG A 42 -17.54 4.51 16.18
N SER A 43 -16.36 5.12 16.29
CA SER A 43 -15.46 5.39 15.16
C SER A 43 -14.03 5.01 15.51
N ILE A 44 -13.30 4.45 14.54
CA ILE A 44 -11.84 4.29 14.59
C ILE A 44 -11.28 4.98 13.35
N VAL A 45 -10.27 5.82 13.53
CA VAL A 45 -9.58 6.51 12.44
C VAL A 45 -8.10 6.20 12.55
N ASN A 46 -7.55 5.60 11.49
CA ASN A 46 -6.13 5.33 11.36
C ASN A 46 -5.63 5.92 10.05
N ILE A 47 -4.55 6.71 10.12
CA ILE A 47 -3.86 7.26 8.95
C ILE A 47 -2.66 6.35 8.68
N ASN A 48 -2.72 5.59 7.59
CA ASN A 48 -1.66 4.66 7.22
C ASN A 48 -0.74 5.33 6.19
N LYS A 49 0.46 5.74 6.64
CA LYS A 49 1.48 6.37 5.78
C LYS A 49 2.23 5.31 4.98
N ASP A 50 2.61 5.65 3.75
CA ASP A 50 3.39 4.81 2.83
C ASP A 50 2.91 3.35 2.72
N CYS A 51 1.59 3.14 2.85
CA CYS A 51 1.02 1.81 3.09
C CYS A 51 0.60 1.06 1.83
N ILE A 52 0.44 1.76 0.69
CA ILE A 52 0.08 1.15 -0.59
C ILE A 52 1.08 1.64 -1.65
N PRO A 53 2.05 0.80 -2.03
CA PRO A 53 3.01 1.12 -3.08
C PRO A 53 2.31 1.49 -4.40
N GLN A 54 2.76 2.58 -5.02
CA GLN A 54 2.24 3.04 -6.31
C GLN A 54 3.16 2.59 -7.44
N TYR A 55 2.69 1.65 -8.27
CA TYR A 55 3.45 1.14 -9.41
C TYR A 55 3.35 2.10 -10.59
N THR A 56 4.15 3.16 -10.56
CA THR A 56 4.20 4.16 -11.64
C THR A 56 4.81 3.57 -12.92
N LEU A 57 4.70 4.31 -14.03
CA LEU A 57 5.30 3.92 -15.31
C LEU A 57 6.76 3.50 -15.15
N GLY A 58 7.10 2.38 -15.79
CA GLY A 58 8.45 1.78 -15.70
C GLY A 58 8.71 0.95 -14.44
N HIS A 59 7.72 0.68 -13.59
CA HIS A 59 7.86 -0.19 -12.41
C HIS A 59 8.50 -1.54 -12.74
N TRP A 60 8.00 -2.23 -13.76
CA TRP A 60 8.53 -3.51 -14.24
C TRP A 60 10.02 -3.45 -14.61
N ARG A 61 10.47 -2.32 -15.17
CA ARG A 61 11.87 -2.12 -15.54
C ARG A 61 12.73 -1.85 -14.31
N ARG A 62 12.23 -1.07 -13.35
CA ARG A 62 12.92 -0.83 -12.07
C ARG A 62 13.12 -2.13 -11.29
N THR A 63 12.06 -2.92 -11.12
CA THR A 63 12.14 -4.21 -10.42
C THR A 63 13.01 -5.22 -11.16
N GLY A 64 12.90 -5.27 -12.50
CA GLY A 64 13.77 -6.08 -13.35
C GLY A 64 15.25 -5.73 -13.20
N ASN A 65 15.59 -4.44 -13.22
CA ASN A 65 16.96 -3.96 -13.03
C ASN A 65 17.50 -4.31 -11.64
N ILE A 66 16.69 -4.15 -10.59
CA ILE A 66 17.05 -4.53 -9.22
C ILE A 66 17.38 -6.04 -9.16
N SER A 67 16.53 -6.88 -9.73
CA SER A 67 16.76 -8.34 -9.75
C SER A 67 17.97 -8.73 -10.60
N ALA A 68 18.21 -8.05 -11.72
CA ALA A 68 19.40 -8.28 -12.53
C ALA A 68 20.68 -7.90 -11.75
N TYR A 69 20.65 -6.77 -11.05
CA TYR A 69 21.78 -6.29 -10.24
C TYR A 69 22.13 -7.25 -9.10
N THR A 70 21.13 -7.73 -8.34
CA THR A 70 21.38 -8.70 -7.26
C THR A 70 21.98 -10.00 -7.78
N ARG A 71 21.51 -10.48 -8.94
CA ARG A 71 22.03 -11.69 -9.59
C ARG A 71 23.45 -11.49 -10.15
N GLN A 72 23.70 -10.38 -10.83
CA GLN A 72 25.00 -10.07 -11.42
C GLN A 72 26.10 -10.03 -10.35
N LEU A 73 25.80 -9.48 -9.18
CA LEU A 73 26.72 -9.42 -8.05
C LEU A 73 26.71 -10.66 -7.16
N SER A 74 25.92 -11.69 -7.51
CA SER A 74 25.76 -12.91 -6.70
C SER A 74 25.44 -12.61 -5.23
N LEU A 75 24.61 -11.59 -4.97
CA LEU A 75 24.25 -11.20 -3.61
C LEU A 75 23.36 -12.29 -2.99
N PRO A 76 23.62 -12.73 -1.75
CA PRO A 76 22.76 -13.65 -1.03
C PRO A 76 21.53 -12.90 -0.47
N LEU A 77 20.76 -12.26 -1.36
CA LEU A 77 19.66 -11.37 -1.03
C LEU A 77 18.46 -11.63 -1.94
N SER A 78 17.29 -11.84 -1.33
CA SER A 78 16.00 -11.93 -2.01
C SER A 78 15.12 -10.74 -1.64
N LEU A 79 14.50 -10.12 -2.64
CA LEU A 79 13.65 -8.93 -2.47
C LEU A 79 12.21 -9.29 -2.85
N ILE A 80 11.31 -9.27 -1.86
CA ILE A 80 9.91 -9.68 -1.99
C ILE A 80 8.98 -8.71 -1.24
N GLY A 81 7.67 -8.88 -1.43
CA GLY A 81 6.63 -8.11 -0.77
C GLY A 81 5.94 -7.10 -1.68
N ALA A 82 5.06 -6.29 -1.09
CA ALA A 82 4.15 -5.39 -1.80
C ALA A 82 4.85 -4.34 -2.67
N SER A 83 6.13 -4.07 -2.46
CA SER A 83 6.90 -3.11 -3.25
C SER A 83 7.40 -3.64 -4.59
N TYR A 84 7.30 -4.96 -4.85
CA TYR A 84 7.92 -5.58 -6.01
C TYR A 84 6.91 -6.14 -7.01
N HIS A 85 6.26 -7.26 -6.69
CA HIS A 85 5.51 -8.08 -7.66
C HIS A 85 4.05 -8.31 -7.24
N GLY A 86 3.34 -7.22 -6.93
CA GLY A 86 1.92 -7.22 -6.57
C GLY A 86 1.70 -6.69 -5.16
N VAL A 87 0.67 -5.87 -5.00
CA VAL A 87 0.36 -5.18 -3.72
C VAL A 87 -0.59 -5.98 -2.83
N SER A 88 -1.22 -7.04 -3.36
CA SER A 88 -2.21 -7.79 -2.59
C SER A 88 -1.55 -8.71 -1.56
N VAL A 89 -2.34 -9.10 -0.56
CA VAL A 89 -1.92 -10.10 0.44
C VAL A 89 -1.58 -11.43 -0.26
N ASN A 90 -2.37 -11.83 -1.25
CA ASN A 90 -2.14 -13.06 -2.02
C ASN A 90 -0.81 -13.02 -2.77
N ASP A 91 -0.49 -11.88 -3.40
CA ASP A 91 0.79 -11.70 -4.10
C ASP A 91 1.96 -11.77 -3.11
N CYS A 92 1.85 -11.11 -1.96
CA CYS A 92 2.88 -11.16 -0.93
C CYS A 92 3.15 -12.60 -0.45
N ILE A 93 2.09 -13.36 -0.18
CA ILE A 93 2.18 -14.76 0.25
C ILE A 93 2.80 -15.63 -0.85
N TYR A 94 2.30 -15.49 -2.08
CA TYR A 94 2.79 -16.26 -3.22
C TYR A 94 4.28 -15.98 -3.49
N ASN A 95 4.67 -14.71 -3.56
CA ASN A 95 6.05 -14.31 -3.82
C ASN A 95 7.00 -14.75 -2.69
N ALA A 96 6.54 -14.71 -1.43
CA ALA A 96 7.31 -15.24 -0.30
C ALA A 96 7.58 -16.74 -0.46
N ARG A 97 6.54 -17.52 -0.81
CA ARG A 97 6.69 -18.95 -1.08
C ARG A 97 7.68 -19.22 -2.22
N GLN A 98 7.57 -18.50 -3.33
CA GLN A 98 8.49 -18.66 -4.48
C GLN A 98 9.94 -18.35 -4.10
N ALA A 99 10.18 -17.28 -3.31
CA ALA A 99 11.52 -16.95 -2.86
C ALA A 99 12.13 -18.04 -1.98
N VAL A 100 11.35 -18.60 -1.05
CA VAL A 100 11.81 -19.72 -0.20
C VAL A 100 12.14 -20.96 -1.04
N HIS A 101 11.27 -21.33 -1.99
CA HIS A 101 11.53 -22.45 -2.90
C HIS A 101 12.85 -22.26 -3.68
N SER A 102 13.05 -21.07 -4.26
CA SER A 102 14.28 -20.75 -4.98
C SER A 102 15.53 -20.81 -4.11
N LEU A 103 15.45 -20.44 -2.83
CA LEU A 103 16.58 -20.52 -1.89
C LEU A 103 16.91 -21.97 -1.50
N LEU A 104 15.91 -22.84 -1.45
CA LEU A 104 16.08 -24.26 -1.14
C LEU A 104 16.48 -25.09 -2.37
N GLY A 105 16.47 -24.50 -3.57
CA GLY A 105 16.79 -25.20 -4.82
C GLY A 105 15.68 -26.13 -5.32
N HIS A 106 14.42 -25.84 -4.96
CA HIS A 106 13.22 -26.57 -5.36
C HIS A 106 12.37 -25.81 -6.38
#